data_AF-A0A1Q4XM26-F1
#
_entry.id   AF-A0A1Q4XM26-F1
#
_cell.length_a   1.000
_cell.length_b   1.000
_cell.length_c   1.000
_cell.angle_alpha   90.00
_cell.angle_beta   90.00
_cell.angle_gamma   90.00
#
_symmetry.space_group_name_H-M   'P 1'
#
loop_
_entity.id
_entity.type
_entity.pdbx_description
1 polymer ?
#
loop_
_entity_poly.entity_id
_entity_poly.type
_entity_poly.pdbx_seq_one_letter_code
_entity_poly.pdbx_strand_id
1 'polypeptide(L)'
;MTQTDADAKPDREPKRRTGPVTFTKQVVGELRKVRWPTRRELVTYTIVVLVFVLIVLGYVSLLDWGFGEAVTWLYGTFGTPQGA
;
A
#
# COMPACT_ATOMS: atom_id res chain seq x y z
N MET A 1 33.58 -33.98 63.00
CA MET A 1 32.32 -33.83 62.27
C MET A 1 32.48 -32.64 61.34
N THR A 2 32.70 -32.95 60.07
CA THR A 2 32.88 -32.00 58.96
C THR A 2 31.50 -31.57 58.48
N GLN A 3 31.19 -30.28 58.57
CA GLN A 3 30.12 -29.70 57.78
C GLN A 3 30.74 -28.63 56.88
N THR A 4 31.01 -29.07 55.65
CA THR A 4 31.27 -28.20 54.52
C THR A 4 29.92 -27.63 54.11
N ASP A 5 29.62 -26.39 54.53
CA ASP A 5 28.51 -25.62 53.96
C ASP A 5 28.96 -25.06 52.60
N ALA A 6 29.06 -25.98 51.64
CA ALA A 6 29.11 -25.67 50.23
C ALA A 6 27.70 -25.73 49.68
N ASP A 7 26.98 -24.60 49.66
CA ASP A 7 25.97 -24.34 48.63
C ASP A 7 25.64 -22.84 48.56
N ALA A 8 26.58 -22.04 48.05
CA ALA A 8 26.27 -20.71 47.55
C ALA A 8 25.94 -20.84 46.04
N LYS A 9 24.71 -21.24 45.72
CA LYS A 9 24.24 -21.18 44.33
C LYS A 9 24.04 -19.72 43.90
N PRO A 10 24.57 -19.32 42.74
CA PRO A 10 24.49 -17.93 42.29
C PRO A 10 23.09 -17.66 41.72
N ASP A 11 22.34 -16.75 42.34
CA ASP A 11 21.14 -16.14 41.75
C ASP A 11 21.56 -15.26 40.58
N ARG A 12 21.75 -15.88 39.41
CA ARG A 12 21.84 -15.17 38.15
C ARG A 12 20.43 -14.87 37.68
N GLU A 13 19.94 -13.68 38.01
CA GLU A 13 18.79 -13.10 37.30
C GLU A 13 19.07 -13.13 35.79
N PRO A 14 18.26 -13.82 34.98
CA PRO A 14 18.43 -13.79 33.54
C PRO A 14 18.05 -12.39 33.07
N LYS A 15 19.08 -11.58 32.76
CA LYS A 15 18.98 -10.28 32.10
C LYS A 15 17.99 -10.39 30.94
N ARG A 16 16.78 -9.90 31.17
CA ARG A 16 15.63 -9.98 30.26
C ARG A 16 15.91 -9.11 29.04
N ARG A 17 16.69 -9.64 28.09
CA ARG A 17 16.89 -9.03 26.78
C ARG A 17 15.50 -8.89 26.17
N THR A 18 15.07 -7.67 25.87
CA THR A 18 13.85 -7.39 25.11
C THR A 18 14.01 -8.07 23.75
N GLY A 19 13.57 -9.32 23.65
CA GLY A 19 13.67 -10.10 22.43
C GLY A 19 12.68 -9.60 21.38
N PRO A 20 12.85 -9.98 20.11
CA PRO A 20 11.90 -9.67 19.03
C PRO A 20 10.44 -10.06 19.35
N VAL A 21 10.25 -11.03 20.25
CA VAL A 21 8.93 -11.44 20.79
C VAL A 21 8.23 -10.34 21.59
N THR A 22 8.96 -9.46 22.26
CA THR A 22 8.38 -8.33 23.02
C THR A 22 8.03 -7.17 22.10
N PHE A 23 8.85 -6.93 21.06
CA PHE A 23 8.59 -5.90 20.05
C PHE A 23 7.34 -6.20 19.22
N THR A 24 7.11 -7.44 18.79
CA THR A 24 5.89 -7.80 18.05
C THR A 24 4.63 -7.61 18.89
N LYS A 25 4.70 -7.90 20.19
CA LYS A 25 3.58 -7.62 21.13
C LYS A 25 3.29 -6.12 21.25
N GLN A 26 4.33 -5.27 21.26
CA GLN A 26 4.16 -3.82 21.24
C GLN A 26 3.54 -3.33 19.92
N VAL A 27 4.03 -3.80 18.77
CA VAL A 27 3.50 -3.44 17.44
C VAL A 27 2.02 -3.83 17.30
N VAL A 28 1.62 -5.04 17.72
CA VAL A 28 0.20 -5.47 17.70
C VAL A 28 -0.66 -4.60 18.63
N GLY A 29 -0.10 -4.18 19.78
CA GLY A 29 -0.75 -3.23 20.69
C GLY A 29 -1.02 -1.87 20.04
N GLU A 30 -0.07 -1.38 19.25
CA GLU A 30 -0.20 -0.10 18.53
C GLU A 30 -1.09 -0.22 17.28
N LEU A 31 -1.02 -1.34 16.55
CA LEU A 31 -1.87 -1.62 15.40
C LEU A 31 -3.36 -1.74 15.77
N ARG A 32 -3.69 -2.12 17.01
CA ARG A 32 -5.08 -2.06 17.52
C ARG A 32 -5.57 -0.63 17.76
N LYS A 33 -4.68 0.35 17.91
CA LYS A 33 -5.05 1.78 18.01
C LYS A 33 -5.33 2.40 16.65
N VAL A 34 -4.87 1.76 15.57
CA VAL A 34 -5.25 2.16 14.22
C VAL A 34 -6.75 1.95 14.09
N ARG A 35 -7.46 3.05 13.84
CA ARG A 35 -8.89 3.02 13.60
C ARG A 35 -9.12 2.28 12.29
N TRP A 36 -9.51 1.02 12.37
CA TRP A 36 -9.91 0.26 11.18
C TRP A 36 -11.25 0.82 10.69
N PRO A 37 -11.31 1.26 9.44
CA PRO A 37 -12.49 1.93 8.92
C PRO A 37 -13.68 0.98 8.87
N THR A 38 -14.89 1.52 9.04
CA THR A 38 -16.11 0.71 9.00
C THR A 38 -16.39 0.23 7.57
N ARG A 39 -17.09 -0.91 7.40
CA ARG A 39 -17.43 -1.43 6.05
C ARG A 39 -18.09 -0.37 5.15
N ARG A 40 -18.87 0.53 5.75
CA ARG A 40 -19.53 1.64 5.06
C ARG A 40 -18.54 2.69 4.54
N GLU A 41 -17.53 3.04 5.33
CA GLU A 41 -16.46 3.95 4.91
C GLU A 41 -15.66 3.35 3.75
N LEU A 42 -15.27 2.07 3.84
CA LEU A 42 -14.56 1.39 2.74
C LEU A 42 -15.36 1.48 1.43
N VAL A 43 -16.65 1.10 1.47
CA VAL A 43 -17.51 1.12 0.28
C VAL A 43 -17.66 2.53 -0.27
N THR A 44 -17.82 3.54 0.60
CA THR A 44 -17.92 4.94 0.17
C THR A 44 -16.64 5.38 -0.54
N TYR A 45 -15.47 5.08 0.02
CA TYR A 45 -14.20 5.44 -0.61
C TYR A 45 -13.97 4.69 -1.93
N THR A 46 -14.31 3.40 -1.99
CA THR A 46 -14.24 2.64 -3.25
C THR A 46 -15.16 3.24 -4.32
N ILE A 47 -16.40 3.61 -3.98
CA ILE A 47 -17.34 4.23 -4.92
C ILE A 47 -16.79 5.56 -5.44
N VAL A 48 -16.26 6.42 -4.56
CA VAL A 48 -15.67 7.70 -4.97
C VAL A 48 -14.52 7.49 -5.96
N VAL A 49 -13.63 6.53 -5.68
CA VAL A 49 -12.52 6.20 -6.59
C VAL A 49 -13.04 5.65 -7.92
N LEU A 50 -14.04 4.78 -7.91
CA LEU A 50 -14.64 4.25 -9.15
C LEU A 50 -15.25 5.34 -10.02
N VAL A 51 -16.01 6.26 -9.42
CA VAL A 51 -16.60 7.40 -10.15
C VAL A 51 -15.50 8.28 -10.74
N PHE A 52 -14.46 8.57 -9.96
CA PHE A 52 -13.32 9.35 -10.44
C PHE A 52 -12.61 8.69 -11.63
N VAL A 53 -12.34 7.38 -11.54
CA VAL A 53 -11.73 6.60 -12.63
C VAL A 53 -12.61 6.61 -13.88
N LEU A 54 -13.92 6.46 -13.75
CA LEU A 54 -14.85 6.52 -14.89
C LEU A 54 -14.84 7.87 -15.59
N ILE A 55 -14.74 8.98 -14.85
CA ILE A 55 -14.64 10.32 -15.43
C ILE A 55 -13.34 10.45 -16.23
N VAL A 56 -12.20 10.05 -15.66
CA VAL A 56 -10.90 10.12 -16.35
C VAL A 56 -10.89 9.23 -17.58
N LEU A 57 -11.42 8.01 -17.48
CA LEU A 57 -11.57 7.11 -18.64
C LEU A 57 -12.41 7.73 -19.74
N GLY A 58 -13.54 8.34 -19.40
CA GLY A 58 -14.39 9.04 -20.37
C GLY A 58 -13.68 10.21 -21.02
N TYR A 59 -12.95 11.02 -20.24
CA TYR A 59 -12.15 12.13 -20.74
C TYR A 59 -11.04 11.68 -21.70
N VAL A 60 -10.25 10.69 -21.29
CA VAL A 60 -9.17 10.14 -22.12
C VAL A 60 -9.74 9.51 -23.38
N SER A 61 -10.81 8.72 -23.27
CA SER A 61 -11.47 8.10 -24.43
C SER A 61 -12.01 9.12 -25.43
N LEU A 62 -12.56 10.24 -24.94
CA LEU A 62 -13.03 11.34 -25.79
C LEU A 62 -11.87 12.02 -26.52
N LEU A 63 -10.77 12.27 -25.80
CA LEU A 63 -9.56 12.82 -26.40
C LEU A 63 -8.97 11.87 -27.44
N ASP A 64 -8.83 10.57 -27.13
CA ASP A 64 -8.30 9.56 -28.05
C ASP A 64 -9.12 9.51 -29.35
N TRP A 65 -10.45 9.59 -29.23
CA TRP A 65 -11.33 9.68 -30.40
C TRP A 65 -11.07 10.95 -31.22
N GLY A 66 -10.94 12.11 -30.56
CA GLY A 66 -10.62 13.37 -31.23
C GLY A 66 -9.23 13.39 -31.88
N PHE A 67 -8.22 12.82 -31.23
CA PHE A 67 -6.87 12.70 -31.77
C PHE A 67 -6.81 11.74 -32.96
N GLY A 68 -7.54 10.63 -32.95
CA GLY A 68 -7.59 9.69 -34.08
C GLY A 68 -8.05 10.35 -35.38
N GLU A 69 -9.11 11.16 -35.31
CA GLU A 69 -9.61 11.91 -36.47
C GLU A 69 -8.63 13.03 -36.87
N ALA A 70 -8.09 13.78 -35.90
CA ALA A 70 -7.14 14.85 -36.16
C ALA A 70 -5.85 14.33 -36.84
N VAL A 71 -5.34 13.18 -36.40
CA VAL A 71 -4.16 12.54 -36.99
C VAL A 71 -4.44 12.03 -38.40
N THR A 72 -5.63 11.45 -38.63
CA THR A 72 -6.02 10.99 -39.97
C THR A 72 -6.16 12.15 -40.95
N TRP A 73 -6.78 13.25 -40.52
CA TRP A 73 -6.86 14.49 -41.29
C TRP A 73 -5.48 15.10 -41.56
N LEU A 74 -4.59 15.07 -40.58
CA LEU A 74 -3.21 15.54 -40.70
C LEU A 74 -2.44 14.70 -41.74
N TYR A 75 -2.45 13.37 -41.64
CA TYR A 75 -1.79 12.52 -42.62
C TYR A 75 -2.43 12.61 -44.02
N GLY A 76 -3.75 12.80 -44.13
CA GLY A 76 -4.41 13.04 -45.41
C GLY A 76 -3.99 14.36 -46.06
N THR A 77 -3.76 15.39 -45.25
CA THR A 77 -3.36 16.73 -45.72
C THR A 77 -1.85 16.83 -46.00
N PHE A 78 -1.01 16.15 -45.21
CA PHE A 78 0.45 16.30 -45.26
C PHE A 78 1.19 15.08 -45.84
N GLY A 79 0.55 13.91 -45.89
CA GLY A 79 1.21 12.61 -46.11
C GLY A 79 0.96 11.97 -47.48
N THR A 80 0.28 12.63 -48.43
CA THR A 80 0.23 12.14 -49.82
C THR A 80 1.46 12.64 -50.59
N PRO A 81 2.48 11.82 -50.86
CA PRO A 81 3.36 12.08 -51.99
C PRO A 81 2.50 12.00 -53.26
N GLN A 82 2.32 13.15 -53.89
CA GLN A 82 1.72 13.28 -55.21
C GLN A 82 2.68 12.65 -56.24
N GLY A 83 2.59 11.32 -56.42
CA GLY A 83 3.48 10.60 -57.32
C GLY A 83 3.46 9.09 -57.18
N ALA A 84 2.34 8.46 -57.58
CA ALA A 84 2.28 7.16 -58.23
C ALA A 84 0.97 7.08 -59.03
#